data_AF-A0A8H6YEU5-F1
#
_entry.id   AF-A0A8H6YEU5-F1
#
_cell.length_a   1.000
_cell.length_b   1.000
_cell.length_c   1.000
_cell.angle_alpha   90.00
_cell.angle_beta   90.00
_cell.angle_gamma   90.00
#
_symmetry.space_group_name_H-M   'P 1'
#
loop_
_entity.id
_entity.type
_entity.pdbx_description
1 polymer ?
#
loop_
_entity_poly.entity_id
_entity_poly.type
_entity_poly.pdbx_seq_one_letter_code
_entity_poly.pdbx_strand_id
1 'polypeptide(L)'
;MLMQPTACRSYEHACMPADPRCWSMWVAMGCLKPEAHSFTHLRSLWVCSAEHLVPCAAVELTPPGFGLLSNVHACELESVISSQSSRWNASSCKFSADDRGPVYLDVFPLPTLISCDSNGLSNRLPSMNRFSEPLPPLNRSGHIANAKHALARLPGSLVDLDASRMAIVFYCVGILDLLGALQDQTTVAERASWRTWIWEQYATGPYGTGFKPGPFMSKTSTSSGHDSPHIIMTYTALLSLSMLQDDFSHLNRPGLLRFVGSCQNRDGSFSSTPNGGGDSDLRNLYSAFCICSMLGDWSSIDVERAIAFVASCRTYEGGYGQLPSCEAQGGLTYLAIAALHLAPPGPRPRLTPADKAKTEHWLVHSQDASGGFRGRTGKAPDACYCFWGGAALRILGAHDKINAYAFTQFLAACQFPFGGIAKAPGQPPDLYHTYLSLAAAAMYAPRVELSARAYGQWEFASFNPLLNAREETVRWAKNYIPARRF
;
A
#
# COMPACT_ATOMS: atom_id res chain seq x y z
N MET A 1 -9.39 -59.96 -9.67
CA MET A 1 -9.40 -59.32 -11.01
C MET A 1 -10.20 -58.02 -10.87
N LEU A 2 -9.70 -57.09 -10.05
CA LEU A 2 -8.98 -55.87 -10.46
C LEU A 2 -9.81 -54.95 -11.35
N MET A 3 -10.54 -54.04 -10.67
CA MET A 3 -10.99 -52.76 -11.20
C MET A 3 -9.78 -51.92 -11.60
N GLN A 4 -9.80 -51.34 -12.81
CA GLN A 4 -8.82 -50.36 -13.25
C GLN A 4 -9.23 -48.94 -12.84
N PRO A 5 -8.29 -48.10 -12.36
CA PRO A 5 -8.58 -46.74 -11.90
C PRO A 5 -8.59 -45.70 -13.03
N THR A 6 -9.40 -44.67 -12.80
CA THR A 6 -9.45 -43.38 -13.49
C THR A 6 -8.09 -42.69 -13.55
N ALA A 7 -7.71 -42.22 -14.74
CA ALA A 7 -6.52 -41.42 -14.97
C ALA A 7 -6.65 -40.01 -14.35
N CYS A 8 -5.85 -39.73 -13.33
CA CYS A 8 -5.45 -38.38 -12.95
C CYS A 8 -4.68 -37.75 -14.12
N ARG A 9 -5.25 -36.73 -14.77
CA ARG A 9 -4.45 -35.77 -15.53
C ARG A 9 -3.90 -34.73 -14.55
N SER A 10 -2.58 -34.72 -14.43
CA SER A 10 -1.79 -33.72 -13.73
C SER A 10 -2.10 -32.31 -14.26
N TYR A 11 -2.56 -31.43 -13.37
CA TYR A 11 -2.52 -29.99 -13.58
C TYR A 11 -1.07 -29.53 -13.36
N GLU A 12 -0.31 -29.41 -14.44
CA GLU A 12 0.91 -28.61 -14.43
C GLU A 12 0.50 -27.13 -14.30
N HIS A 13 0.71 -26.57 -13.11
CA HIS A 13 0.66 -25.13 -12.89
C HIS A 13 1.81 -24.47 -13.67
N ALA A 14 1.52 -24.07 -14.91
CA ALA A 14 2.35 -23.12 -15.61
C ALA A 14 2.25 -21.77 -14.86
N CYS A 15 3.34 -21.35 -14.21
CA CYS A 15 3.58 -19.95 -13.89
C CYS A 15 3.49 -19.16 -15.21
N MET A 16 2.36 -18.48 -15.44
CA MET A 16 2.21 -17.59 -16.57
C MET A 16 3.22 -16.44 -16.47
N PRO A 17 3.87 -16.03 -17.58
CA PRO A 17 4.77 -14.89 -17.57
C PRO A 17 4.01 -13.61 -17.23
N ALA A 18 4.59 -12.77 -16.38
CA ALA A 18 4.02 -11.51 -15.94
C ALA A 18 3.75 -10.57 -17.13
N ASP A 19 2.50 -10.17 -17.30
CA ASP A 19 2.07 -9.18 -18.30
C ASP A 19 2.56 -7.76 -17.89
N PRO A 20 3.26 -7.03 -18.77
CA PRO A 20 3.68 -5.63 -18.53
C PRO A 20 2.52 -4.68 -18.18
N ARG A 21 1.27 -5.03 -18.51
CA ARG A 21 0.06 -4.25 -18.16
C ARG A 21 -0.31 -4.35 -16.68
N CYS A 22 0.11 -5.41 -15.98
CA CYS A 22 -0.06 -5.52 -14.53
C CYS A 22 0.96 -4.65 -13.75
N TRP A 23 2.11 -4.31 -14.35
CA TRP A 23 3.21 -3.59 -13.68
C TRP A 23 2.85 -2.14 -13.27
N SER A 24 2.09 -1.42 -14.10
CA SER A 24 1.64 -0.05 -13.82
C SER A 24 0.68 0.03 -12.62
N MET A 25 -0.11 -1.02 -12.37
CA MET A 25 -1.04 -1.14 -11.25
C MET A 25 -0.33 -1.23 -9.89
N TRP A 26 0.90 -1.76 -9.85
CA TRP A 26 1.70 -1.84 -8.62
C TRP A 26 2.24 -0.48 -8.19
N VAL A 27 2.44 0.45 -9.13
CA VAL A 27 2.88 1.81 -8.83
C VAL A 27 1.70 2.75 -8.57
N ALA A 28 0.57 2.56 -9.25
CA ALA A 28 -0.63 3.38 -9.05
C ALA A 28 -1.26 3.24 -7.66
N MET A 29 -1.03 2.15 -6.93
CA MET A 29 -1.39 1.98 -5.51
C MET A 29 -0.21 1.55 -4.61
N GLY A 30 1.01 1.52 -5.16
CA GLY A 30 2.30 1.30 -4.48
C GLY A 30 2.48 0.02 -3.68
N CYS A 31 1.97 -1.12 -4.15
CA CYS A 31 2.13 -2.39 -3.43
C CYS A 31 3.46 -3.12 -3.71
N LEU A 32 4.20 -2.80 -4.79
CA LEU A 32 5.55 -3.34 -5.05
C LEU A 32 6.38 -2.39 -5.95
N LYS A 33 7.69 -2.25 -5.66
CA LYS A 33 8.74 -1.85 -6.62
C LYS A 33 9.85 -2.91 -6.58
N PRO A 34 10.50 -3.25 -7.71
CA PRO A 34 11.61 -4.20 -7.73
C PRO A 34 12.86 -3.60 -7.08
N GLU A 35 13.56 -4.42 -6.29
CA GLU A 35 14.96 -4.14 -5.94
C GLU A 35 15.81 -4.27 -7.21
N ALA A 36 16.35 -3.15 -7.68
CA ALA A 36 17.35 -3.15 -8.74
C ALA A 36 18.69 -3.62 -8.14
N HIS A 37 18.88 -4.93 -8.03
CA HIS A 37 20.22 -5.51 -7.93
C HIS A 37 20.61 -6.03 -9.31
N SER A 38 21.61 -5.36 -9.88
CA SER A 38 22.28 -5.67 -11.13
C SER A 38 22.78 -7.11 -11.15
N PHE A 39 22.08 -8.02 -11.83
CA PHE A 39 22.63 -9.32 -12.25
C PHE A 39 23.18 -9.22 -13.67
N THR A 40 24.28 -8.50 -13.82
CA THR A 40 25.19 -8.68 -14.95
C THR A 40 26.38 -9.48 -14.45
N HIS A 41 26.41 -10.76 -14.85
CA HIS A 41 27.44 -11.80 -14.70
C HIS A 41 27.05 -12.98 -13.81
N LEU A 42 26.49 -14.01 -14.45
CA LEU A 42 27.01 -15.38 -14.45
C LEU A 42 26.06 -16.23 -15.30
N ARG A 43 26.37 -16.32 -16.60
CA ARG A 43 25.92 -17.45 -17.41
C ARG A 43 26.74 -18.68 -16.99
N SER A 44 26.13 -19.84 -17.15
CA SER A 44 26.70 -21.21 -17.16
C SER A 44 27.01 -21.90 -15.83
N LEU A 45 26.71 -23.21 -15.83
CA LEU A 45 26.73 -24.21 -14.75
C LEU A 45 25.39 -24.19 -13.98
N TRP A 46 24.49 -25.15 -14.11
CA TRP A 46 24.68 -26.55 -13.74
C TRP A 46 23.91 -27.55 -14.60
N VAL A 47 24.56 -28.69 -14.84
CA VAL A 47 24.08 -29.95 -15.41
C VAL A 47 23.36 -30.77 -14.32
N CYS A 48 22.39 -31.59 -14.76
CA CYS A 48 21.61 -32.56 -13.98
C CYS A 48 22.38 -33.34 -12.89
N SER A 49 21.69 -33.62 -11.77
CA SER A 49 21.53 -35.02 -11.33
C SER A 49 20.25 -35.16 -10.50
N ALA A 50 19.37 -36.03 -10.97
CA ALA A 50 18.27 -36.58 -10.20
C ALA A 50 18.81 -37.73 -9.37
N GLU A 51 18.45 -37.85 -8.09
CA GLU A 51 18.30 -39.14 -7.40
C GLU A 51 17.81 -38.98 -5.94
N HIS A 52 16.83 -39.83 -5.59
CA HIS A 52 16.40 -40.29 -4.26
C HIS A 52 15.50 -39.38 -3.38
N LEU A 53 14.19 -39.58 -3.56
CA LEU A 53 13.14 -39.39 -2.56
C LEU A 53 13.16 -40.54 -1.55
N VAL A 54 13.12 -40.22 -0.24
CA VAL A 54 12.65 -41.13 0.82
C VAL A 54 11.64 -40.36 1.68
N PRO A 55 10.40 -40.85 1.85
CA PRO A 55 9.40 -40.21 2.70
C PRO A 55 9.56 -40.70 4.15
N CYS A 56 9.58 -39.77 5.12
CA CYS A 56 9.38 -40.13 6.53
C CYS A 56 8.01 -39.65 7.00
N ALA A 57 7.25 -40.61 7.50
CA ALA A 57 5.89 -40.52 7.99
C ALA A 57 5.78 -39.69 9.27
N ALA A 58 4.56 -39.19 9.49
CA ALA A 58 4.11 -38.54 10.69
C ALA A 58 4.33 -39.41 11.93
N VAL A 59 4.87 -38.80 12.99
CA VAL A 59 4.82 -39.33 14.36
C VAL A 59 4.32 -38.20 15.25
N GLU A 60 3.11 -38.37 15.78
CA GLU A 60 2.57 -37.62 16.91
C GLU A 60 3.42 -37.87 18.16
N LEU A 61 3.77 -36.82 18.89
CA LEU A 61 4.23 -36.94 20.28
C LEU A 61 3.58 -35.86 21.14
N THR A 62 2.73 -36.32 22.06
CA THR A 62 2.33 -35.60 23.28
C THR A 62 3.43 -35.76 24.36
N PRO A 63 3.54 -34.83 25.33
CA PRO A 63 4.72 -34.69 26.19
C PRO A 63 4.65 -35.58 27.44
N PRO A 64 5.80 -35.94 28.06
CA PRO A 64 6.15 -35.24 29.31
C PRO A 64 7.66 -35.19 29.68
N GLY A 65 7.99 -34.34 30.66
CA GLY A 65 8.89 -34.74 31.75
C GLY A 65 10.26 -34.06 31.85
N PHE A 66 10.42 -33.29 32.94
CA PHE A 66 11.70 -32.80 33.47
C PHE A 66 12.74 -33.91 33.68
N GLY A 67 14.02 -33.62 33.39
CA GLY A 67 15.15 -34.45 33.80
C GLY A 67 16.50 -33.86 33.41
N LEU A 68 17.17 -33.22 34.37
CA LEU A 68 18.61 -32.94 34.34
C LEU A 68 19.39 -34.26 34.18
N LEU A 69 20.39 -34.31 33.31
CA LEU A 69 21.65 -35.05 33.53
C LEU A 69 22.74 -34.61 32.55
N SER A 70 23.95 -34.67 33.07
CA SER A 70 25.21 -34.05 32.67
C SER A 70 26.06 -34.89 31.71
N ASN A 71 26.79 -34.19 30.83
CA ASN A 71 28.12 -34.46 30.26
C ASN A 71 28.40 -35.74 29.42
N VAL A 72 29.38 -35.54 28.51
CA VAL A 72 30.17 -36.50 27.70
C VAL A 72 29.54 -36.83 26.33
N HIS A 73 30.13 -36.66 25.14
CA HIS A 73 31.50 -36.42 24.66
C HIS A 73 31.45 -35.54 23.38
N ALA A 74 32.36 -34.57 23.27
CA ALA A 74 32.69 -33.89 22.03
C ALA A 74 33.82 -34.63 21.30
N CYS A 75 33.65 -34.87 20.00
CA CYS A 75 34.73 -34.99 19.03
C CYS A 75 34.17 -34.79 17.60
N GLU A 76 34.94 -34.10 16.77
CA GLU A 76 34.76 -33.85 15.32
C GLU A 76 33.81 -32.70 14.90
N LEU A 77 34.28 -31.46 15.07
CA LEU A 77 33.99 -30.34 14.15
C LEU A 77 34.95 -29.15 14.38
N GLU A 78 36.26 -29.41 14.34
CA GLU A 78 37.30 -28.36 14.23
C GLU A 78 37.97 -28.43 12.87
N SER A 79 37.48 -27.66 11.88
CA SER A 79 38.33 -27.19 10.78
C SER A 79 37.80 -25.99 9.96
N VAL A 80 36.67 -25.35 10.31
CA VAL A 80 36.15 -24.22 9.48
C VAL A 80 35.86 -22.92 10.28
N ILE A 81 36.16 -22.85 11.58
CA ILE A 81 35.96 -21.63 12.40
C ILE A 81 37.29 -21.15 13.00
N SER A 82 38.25 -20.73 12.17
CA SER A 82 39.45 -20.04 12.68
C SER A 82 39.94 -18.84 11.85
N SER A 83 39.09 -18.21 11.02
CA SER A 83 39.52 -17.03 10.24
C SER A 83 38.74 -15.72 10.43
N GLN A 84 37.76 -15.61 11.33
CA GLN A 84 37.02 -14.33 11.54
C GLN A 84 36.70 -13.94 12.99
N SER A 85 37.59 -14.22 13.95
CA SER A 85 37.38 -13.86 15.37
C SER A 85 38.29 -12.76 15.93
N SER A 86 38.77 -11.82 15.10
CA SER A 86 39.63 -10.71 15.56
C SER A 86 39.06 -9.32 15.24
N ARG A 87 37.82 -9.03 15.66
CA ARG A 87 37.32 -7.63 15.72
C ARG A 87 36.05 -7.40 16.54
N TRP A 88 36.00 -7.89 17.78
CA TRP A 88 34.99 -7.42 18.75
C TRP A 88 35.67 -7.16 20.09
N ASN A 89 35.98 -5.89 20.36
CA ASN A 89 36.54 -5.46 21.63
C ASN A 89 35.37 -5.25 22.60
N ALA A 90 35.17 -6.20 23.52
CA ALA A 90 34.15 -6.13 24.56
C ALA A 90 34.67 -5.29 25.74
N SER A 91 34.40 -3.99 25.75
CA SER A 91 34.54 -3.17 26.97
C SER A 91 33.84 -1.82 26.83
N SER A 92 32.53 -1.78 27.12
CA SER A 92 31.83 -0.65 27.78
C SER A 92 30.31 -0.76 27.67
N CYS A 93 29.69 -1.65 28.45
CA CYS A 93 28.27 -1.54 28.76
C CYS A 93 28.10 -1.51 30.29
N LYS A 94 28.07 -0.30 30.86
CA LYS A 94 27.46 -0.07 32.18
C LYS A 94 25.96 0.08 31.95
N PHE A 95 25.17 -0.88 32.40
CA PHE A 95 23.72 -0.76 32.44
C PHE A 95 23.31 0.05 33.68
N SER A 96 22.65 1.19 33.46
CA SER A 96 21.80 1.83 34.46
C SER A 96 20.46 1.10 34.46
N ALA A 97 20.04 0.61 35.62
CA ALA A 97 18.72 0.05 35.83
C ALA A 97 17.71 1.20 35.92
N ASP A 98 16.83 1.33 34.93
CA ASP A 98 15.39 1.47 35.16
C ASP A 98 14.61 1.39 33.84
N ASP A 99 13.43 0.75 33.94
CA ASP A 99 12.35 0.61 32.96
C ASP A 99 12.62 -0.05 31.60
N ARG A 100 12.45 -1.38 31.53
CA ARG A 100 12.03 -2.05 30.27
C ARG A 100 11.13 -3.27 30.52
N GLY A 101 10.00 -3.29 29.82
CA GLY A 101 9.25 -4.52 29.56
C GLY A 101 10.12 -5.58 28.86
N PRO A 102 9.66 -6.84 28.77
CA PRO A 102 10.49 -7.96 28.33
C PRO A 102 10.99 -7.75 26.90
N VAL A 103 12.30 -7.58 26.76
CA VAL A 103 13.00 -7.69 25.48
C VAL A 103 13.14 -9.18 25.18
N TYR A 104 12.23 -9.73 24.38
CA TYR A 104 12.41 -11.06 23.81
C TYR A 104 13.48 -10.95 22.72
N LEU A 105 14.74 -11.14 23.10
CA LEU A 105 15.78 -11.55 22.16
C LEU A 105 15.54 -13.03 21.85
N ASP A 106 15.56 -13.38 20.56
CA ASP A 106 15.57 -14.79 20.15
C ASP A 106 16.71 -15.50 20.92
N VAL A 107 16.33 -16.46 21.76
CA VAL A 107 17.26 -17.22 22.63
C VAL A 107 18.27 -18.01 21.80
N PHE A 108 18.01 -18.15 20.50
CA PHE A 108 18.95 -18.62 19.48
C PHE A 108 18.96 -17.60 18.32
N PRO A 109 19.90 -16.64 18.28
CA PRO A 109 20.02 -15.72 17.17
C PRO A 109 20.60 -16.49 15.99
N LEU A 110 19.74 -17.20 15.25
CA LEU A 110 20.09 -17.70 13.94
C LEU A 110 19.94 -16.50 12.99
N PRO A 111 21.04 -15.93 12.45
CA PRO A 111 20.96 -14.87 11.48
C PRO A 111 20.22 -15.40 10.24
N THR A 112 18.99 -14.94 10.07
CA THR A 112 18.20 -15.11 8.85
C THR A 112 18.28 -13.83 8.02
N LEU A 113 18.03 -13.93 6.70
CA LEU A 113 17.95 -12.75 5.83
C LEU A 113 17.00 -11.68 6.40
N ILE A 114 15.87 -12.10 6.98
CA ILE A 114 14.90 -11.22 7.64
C ILE A 114 15.52 -10.46 8.83
N SER A 115 16.25 -11.16 9.69
CA SER A 115 16.91 -10.55 10.85
C SER A 115 18.02 -9.57 10.42
N CYS A 116 18.77 -9.89 9.37
CA CYS A 116 19.83 -9.04 8.83
C CYS A 116 19.27 -7.75 8.21
N ASP A 117 18.21 -7.84 7.40
CA ASP A 117 17.56 -6.67 6.80
C ASP A 117 16.95 -5.76 7.87
N SER A 118 16.26 -6.35 8.85
CA SER A 118 15.66 -5.62 9.98
C SER A 118 16.72 -4.89 10.80
N ASN A 119 17.84 -5.55 11.11
CA ASN A 119 18.97 -4.95 11.81
C ASN A 119 19.65 -3.85 10.96
N GLY A 120 19.76 -4.03 9.65
CA GLY A 120 20.31 -3.04 8.72
C GLY A 120 19.47 -1.75 8.61
N LEU A 121 18.14 -1.84 8.73
CA LEU A 121 17.28 -0.66 8.87
C LEU A 121 17.36 -0.07 10.28
N SER A 122 17.33 -0.90 11.32
CA SER A 122 17.46 -0.41 12.70
C SER A 122 18.77 0.34 12.94
N ASN A 123 19.86 -0.03 12.27
CA ASN A 123 21.16 0.65 12.35
C ASN A 123 21.22 1.96 11.55
N ARG A 124 20.35 2.12 10.54
CA ARG A 124 20.20 3.38 9.77
C ARG A 124 19.22 4.34 10.42
N LEU A 125 18.31 3.82 11.22
CA LEU A 125 17.48 4.59 12.11
C LEU A 125 18.33 5.08 13.29
N PRO A 126 18.12 6.32 13.77
CA PRO A 126 18.73 6.74 15.00
C PRO A 126 18.34 5.83 16.18
N SER A 127 19.24 5.64 17.15
CA SER A 127 18.95 4.85 18.36
C SER A 127 17.65 5.29 19.04
N MET A 128 16.88 4.33 19.59
CA MET A 128 15.64 4.58 20.37
C MET A 128 15.80 5.62 21.50
N ASN A 129 17.03 5.97 21.93
CA ASN A 129 17.29 7.05 22.88
C ASN A 129 16.93 8.46 22.38
N ARG A 130 16.40 8.62 21.15
CA ARG A 130 15.92 9.90 20.61
C ARG A 130 14.43 10.17 20.74
N PHE A 131 13.65 9.34 21.44
CA PHE A 131 12.27 9.72 21.77
C PHE A 131 12.18 10.99 22.66
N SER A 132 13.30 11.51 23.17
CA SER A 132 13.44 12.80 23.83
C SER A 132 13.83 13.99 22.92
N GLU A 133 14.13 13.78 21.63
CA GLU A 133 14.44 14.89 20.71
C GLU A 133 13.16 15.48 20.11
N PRO A 134 13.03 16.81 20.04
CA PRO A 134 11.83 17.44 19.52
C PRO A 134 11.63 17.11 18.04
N LEU A 135 10.37 16.93 17.63
CA LEU A 135 10.01 16.61 16.26
C LEU A 135 10.56 17.67 15.29
N PRO A 136 11.29 17.26 14.24
CA PRO A 136 11.82 18.21 13.27
C PRO A 136 10.70 18.83 12.42
N PRO A 137 10.95 20.01 11.83
CA PRO A 137 9.99 20.68 10.96
C PRO A 137 9.61 19.82 9.74
N LEU A 138 8.38 19.99 9.26
CA LEU A 138 7.94 19.42 7.99
C LEU A 138 8.38 20.35 6.85
N ASN A 139 9.08 19.82 5.85
CA ASN A 139 9.59 20.59 4.71
C ASN A 139 8.48 20.92 3.70
N ARG A 140 7.44 21.65 4.13
CA ARG A 140 6.24 21.97 3.33
C ARG A 140 6.61 22.61 2.00
N SER A 141 7.50 23.60 2.00
CA SER A 141 7.93 24.30 0.77
C SER A 141 8.63 23.36 -0.21
N GLY A 142 9.50 22.48 0.26
CA GLY A 142 10.15 21.45 -0.57
C GLY A 142 9.15 20.47 -1.18
N HIS A 143 8.18 19.98 -0.39
CA HIS A 143 7.13 19.07 -0.89
C HIS A 143 6.25 19.75 -1.94
N ILE A 144 5.87 21.01 -1.73
CA ILE A 144 5.09 21.82 -2.68
C ILE A 144 5.88 22.03 -3.97
N ALA A 145 7.15 22.43 -3.88
CA ALA A 145 8.00 22.64 -5.05
C ALA A 145 8.17 21.36 -5.87
N ASN A 146 8.38 20.22 -5.21
CA ASN A 146 8.48 18.91 -5.86
C ASN A 146 7.19 18.55 -6.63
N ALA A 147 6.02 18.72 -6.00
CA ALA A 147 4.73 18.45 -6.64
C ALA A 147 4.46 19.38 -7.84
N LYS A 148 4.75 20.68 -7.71
CA LYS A 148 4.62 21.65 -8.82
C LYS A 148 5.56 21.31 -9.97
N HIS A 149 6.80 20.93 -9.66
CA HIS A 149 7.77 20.55 -10.68
C HIS A 149 7.28 19.33 -11.47
N ALA A 150 6.80 18.30 -10.78
CA ALA A 150 6.26 17.09 -11.39
C ALA A 150 5.00 17.33 -12.25
N LEU A 151 4.12 18.26 -11.85
CA LEU A 151 2.97 18.68 -12.66
C LEU A 151 3.36 19.41 -13.93
N ALA A 152 4.49 20.14 -13.91
CA ALA A 152 5.00 20.80 -15.09
C ALA A 152 5.76 19.84 -16.02
N ARG A 153 6.66 19.01 -15.46
CA ARG A 153 7.55 18.11 -16.20
C ARG A 153 7.96 16.92 -15.33
N LEU A 154 7.96 15.73 -15.92
CA LEU A 154 8.57 14.54 -15.31
C LEU A 154 9.94 14.28 -15.95
N PRO A 155 10.97 13.90 -15.17
CA PRO A 155 12.25 13.50 -15.72
C PRO A 155 12.11 12.20 -16.51
N GLY A 156 12.96 12.01 -17.52
CA GLY A 156 12.96 10.81 -18.36
C GLY A 156 13.19 9.49 -17.58
N SER A 157 13.79 9.57 -16.39
CA SER A 157 13.95 8.42 -15.48
C SER A 157 12.62 7.87 -14.94
N LEU A 158 11.51 8.59 -15.12
CA LEU A 158 10.17 8.15 -14.71
C LEU A 158 9.31 7.68 -15.89
N VAL A 159 9.92 7.33 -17.03
CA VAL A 159 9.22 6.81 -18.21
C VAL A 159 8.38 5.56 -17.90
N ASP A 160 8.82 4.72 -16.96
CA ASP A 160 8.07 3.54 -16.50
C ASP A 160 6.71 3.89 -15.89
N LEU A 161 6.51 5.16 -15.49
CA LEU A 161 5.25 5.65 -14.92
C LEU A 161 4.31 6.26 -15.97
N ASP A 162 4.65 6.24 -17.26
CA ASP A 162 3.83 6.83 -18.32
C ASP A 162 2.44 6.17 -18.39
N ALA A 163 2.36 4.87 -18.12
CA ALA A 163 1.11 4.11 -17.99
C ALA A 163 0.30 4.42 -16.71
N SER A 164 0.71 5.41 -15.91
CA SER A 164 0.04 5.80 -14.65
C SER A 164 0.11 7.31 -14.39
N ARG A 165 0.20 8.13 -15.45
CA ARG A 165 0.28 9.59 -15.34
C ARG A 165 -0.89 10.21 -14.59
N MET A 166 -2.10 9.67 -14.76
CA MET A 166 -3.26 10.12 -13.98
C MET A 166 -3.05 9.97 -12.46
N ALA A 167 -2.42 8.87 -12.02
CA ALA A 167 -2.09 8.67 -10.60
C ALA A 167 -1.03 9.67 -10.12
N ILE A 168 -0.04 10.00 -10.95
CA ILE A 168 0.95 11.05 -10.63
C ILE A 168 0.26 12.39 -10.42
N VAL A 169 -0.66 12.77 -11.30
CA VAL A 169 -1.44 14.00 -11.17
C VAL A 169 -2.22 14.01 -9.86
N PHE A 170 -2.87 12.89 -9.51
CA PHE A 170 -3.56 12.74 -8.23
C PHE A 170 -2.63 12.97 -7.03
N TYR A 171 -1.43 12.37 -7.03
CA TYR A 171 -0.47 12.57 -5.94
C TYR A 171 0.01 14.02 -5.86
N CYS A 172 0.35 14.66 -6.98
CA CYS A 172 0.82 16.03 -6.97
C CYS A 172 -0.28 17.01 -6.52
N VAL A 173 -1.47 16.93 -7.12
CA VAL A 173 -2.60 17.80 -6.74
C VAL A 173 -2.97 17.53 -5.29
N GLY A 174 -2.98 16.27 -4.85
CA GLY A 174 -3.23 15.88 -3.46
C GLY A 174 -2.21 16.43 -2.47
N ILE A 175 -0.92 16.45 -2.81
CA ILE A 175 0.13 17.08 -1.97
C ILE A 175 -0.15 18.58 -1.82
N LEU A 176 -0.47 19.27 -2.92
CA LEU A 176 -0.79 20.71 -2.89
C LEU A 176 -2.07 20.98 -2.09
N ASP A 177 -3.08 20.12 -2.24
CA ASP A 177 -4.36 20.19 -1.54
C ASP A 177 -4.17 20.02 -0.02
N LEU A 178 -3.45 18.98 0.40
CA LEU A 178 -3.19 18.68 1.82
C LEU A 178 -2.37 19.75 2.52
N LEU A 179 -1.42 20.35 1.81
CA LEU A 179 -0.55 21.39 2.37
C LEU A 179 -1.18 22.79 2.33
N GLY A 180 -2.39 22.94 1.79
CA GLY A 180 -3.07 24.23 1.62
C GLY A 180 -2.51 25.08 0.48
N ALA A 181 -1.60 24.53 -0.34
CA ALA A 181 -0.89 25.27 -1.37
C ALA A 181 -1.65 25.35 -2.71
N LEU A 182 -2.70 24.55 -2.89
CA LEU A 182 -3.39 24.45 -4.18
C LEU A 182 -4.00 25.80 -4.62
N GLN A 183 -4.66 26.54 -3.73
CA GLN A 183 -5.16 27.88 -4.07
C GLN A 183 -4.13 28.98 -3.81
N ASP A 184 -3.36 28.85 -2.73
CA ASP A 184 -2.46 29.89 -2.23
C ASP A 184 -1.18 30.05 -3.06
N GLN A 185 -0.71 28.99 -3.72
CA GLN A 185 0.59 28.96 -4.41
C GLN A 185 0.50 28.51 -5.87
N THR A 186 -0.69 28.47 -6.45
CA THR A 186 -0.88 28.22 -7.88
C THR A 186 -1.82 29.26 -8.48
N THR A 187 -1.73 29.45 -9.78
CA THR A 187 -2.57 30.37 -10.55
C THR A 187 -3.85 29.69 -11.02
N VAL A 188 -4.89 30.49 -11.29
CA VAL A 188 -6.14 29.98 -11.89
C VAL A 188 -5.86 29.29 -13.24
N ALA A 189 -4.91 29.80 -14.01
CA ALA A 189 -4.51 29.25 -15.30
C ALA A 189 -3.83 27.87 -15.17
N GLU A 190 -2.92 27.70 -14.20
CA GLU A 190 -2.30 26.39 -13.90
C GLU A 190 -3.38 25.35 -13.55
N ARG A 191 -4.28 25.69 -12.62
CA ARG A 191 -5.37 24.78 -12.20
C ARG A 191 -6.32 24.45 -13.35
N ALA A 192 -6.65 25.43 -14.19
CA ALA A 192 -7.46 25.21 -15.37
C ALA A 192 -6.77 24.27 -16.37
N SER A 193 -5.46 24.46 -16.62
CA SER A 193 -4.68 23.57 -17.48
C SER A 193 -4.65 22.13 -16.96
N TRP A 194 -4.50 21.92 -15.66
CA TRP A 194 -4.54 20.58 -15.08
C TRP A 194 -5.92 19.93 -15.21
N ARG A 195 -7.01 20.67 -14.98
CA ARG A 195 -8.38 20.16 -15.23
C ARG A 195 -8.56 19.77 -16.69
N THR A 196 -8.16 20.63 -17.63
CA THR A 196 -8.23 20.34 -19.06
C THR A 196 -7.49 19.06 -19.40
N TRP A 197 -6.25 18.90 -18.92
CA TRP A 197 -5.47 17.69 -19.19
C TRP A 197 -6.13 16.42 -18.64
N ILE A 198 -6.73 16.47 -17.44
CA ILE A 198 -7.45 15.33 -16.87
C ILE A 198 -8.66 14.98 -17.75
N TRP A 199 -9.44 15.98 -18.19
CA TRP A 199 -10.59 15.79 -19.07
C TRP A 199 -10.21 15.30 -20.47
N GLU A 200 -9.03 15.61 -20.99
CA GLU A 200 -8.52 15.02 -22.24
C GLU A 200 -8.33 13.50 -22.15
N GLN A 201 -8.19 12.95 -20.93
CA GLN A 201 -8.08 11.51 -20.70
C GLN A 201 -9.44 10.83 -20.56
N TYR A 202 -10.53 11.59 -20.61
CA TYR A 202 -11.89 11.07 -20.52
C TYR A 202 -12.22 10.22 -21.76
N ALA A 203 -12.49 8.94 -21.52
CA ALA A 203 -12.78 7.96 -22.55
C ALA A 203 -14.26 7.60 -22.56
N THR A 204 -14.77 7.37 -23.77
CA THR A 204 -16.12 6.86 -24.02
C THR A 204 -16.03 5.65 -24.93
N GLY A 205 -16.72 4.58 -24.56
CA GLY A 205 -16.73 3.34 -25.32
C GLY A 205 -18.03 2.55 -25.11
N PRO A 206 -18.12 1.35 -25.70
CA PRO A 206 -19.33 0.51 -25.64
C PRO A 206 -19.73 0.13 -24.21
N TYR A 207 -18.75 0.05 -23.30
CA TYR A 207 -18.98 -0.31 -21.91
C TYR A 207 -19.25 0.88 -20.99
N GLY A 208 -19.30 2.11 -21.52
CA GLY A 208 -19.55 3.31 -20.72
C GLY A 208 -18.47 4.38 -20.87
N THR A 209 -18.30 5.18 -19.83
CA THR A 209 -17.33 6.27 -19.77
C THR A 209 -16.45 6.17 -18.54
N GLY A 210 -15.28 6.80 -18.57
CA GLY A 210 -14.32 6.84 -17.47
C GLY A 210 -13.04 7.56 -17.88
N PHE A 211 -11.95 7.36 -17.18
CA PHE A 211 -10.67 7.99 -17.50
C PHE A 211 -9.58 6.96 -17.83
N LYS A 212 -8.71 7.33 -18.76
CA LYS A 212 -7.51 6.58 -19.14
C LYS A 212 -6.35 6.90 -18.21
N PRO A 213 -5.33 6.02 -18.12
CA PRO A 213 -4.11 6.31 -17.35
C PRO A 213 -3.27 7.47 -17.91
N GLY A 214 -3.39 7.76 -19.20
CA GLY A 214 -2.66 8.84 -19.90
C GLY A 214 -2.86 8.78 -21.42
N PRO A 215 -2.25 9.71 -22.16
CA PRO A 215 -2.48 9.89 -23.60
C PRO A 215 -1.89 8.76 -24.46
N PHE A 216 -0.86 8.06 -23.97
CA PHE A 216 -0.20 6.96 -24.69
C PHE A 216 -1.13 5.78 -25.00
N MET A 217 -2.23 5.62 -24.25
CA MET A 217 -3.22 4.56 -24.50
C MET A 217 -4.15 4.85 -25.70
N SER A 218 -4.11 6.05 -26.30
CA SER A 218 -4.85 6.34 -27.54
C SER A 218 -4.08 5.85 -28.76
N LYS A 219 -4.52 4.76 -29.39
CA LYS A 219 -3.94 4.33 -30.67
C LYS A 219 -4.48 5.16 -31.84
N THR A 220 -3.61 5.96 -32.44
CA THR A 220 -3.76 6.43 -33.82
C THR A 220 -3.41 5.27 -34.78
N SER A 221 -4.35 4.36 -35.07
CA SER A 221 -4.43 3.57 -36.32
C SER A 221 -5.32 2.33 -36.19
N THR A 222 -6.40 2.32 -36.98
CA THR A 222 -6.99 1.16 -37.70
C THR A 222 -6.69 -0.25 -37.14
N SER A 223 -7.37 -0.65 -36.06
CA SER A 223 -7.82 -2.03 -35.80
C SER A 223 -8.65 -2.08 -34.50
N SER A 224 -9.97 -1.99 -34.62
CA SER A 224 -11.01 -2.52 -33.70
C SER A 224 -10.82 -2.47 -32.16
N GLY A 225 -10.01 -1.56 -31.60
CA GLY A 225 -9.78 -1.43 -30.16
C GLY A 225 -10.17 -0.05 -29.63
N HIS A 226 -11.30 0.03 -28.93
CA HIS A 226 -11.79 1.27 -28.30
C HIS A 226 -10.83 1.75 -27.20
N ASP A 227 -10.69 3.07 -27.04
CA ASP A 227 -10.06 3.72 -25.89
C ASP A 227 -10.79 3.27 -24.61
N SER A 228 -10.25 2.27 -23.90
CA SER A 228 -10.91 1.73 -22.71
C SER A 228 -10.56 2.54 -21.47
N PRO A 229 -11.56 2.99 -20.69
CA PRO A 229 -11.32 3.56 -19.37
C PRO A 229 -10.75 2.50 -18.41
N HIS A 230 -10.07 2.97 -17.36
CA HIS A 230 -9.46 2.16 -16.31
C HIS A 230 -10.02 2.57 -14.95
N ILE A 231 -10.40 1.59 -14.11
CA ILE A 231 -11.19 1.86 -12.89
C ILE A 231 -10.42 2.67 -11.84
N ILE A 232 -9.17 2.31 -11.56
CA ILE A 232 -8.29 3.06 -10.64
C ILE A 232 -8.05 4.48 -11.14
N MET A 233 -7.81 4.65 -12.45
CA MET A 233 -7.55 5.96 -13.05
C MET A 233 -8.80 6.84 -13.07
N THR A 234 -9.98 6.23 -13.19
CA THR A 234 -11.27 6.91 -13.06
C THR A 234 -11.47 7.43 -11.65
N TYR A 235 -11.17 6.61 -10.63
CA TYR A 235 -11.20 7.03 -9.23
C TYR A 235 -10.23 8.21 -8.96
N THR A 236 -8.97 8.10 -9.38
CA THR A 236 -7.98 9.16 -9.16
C THR A 236 -8.29 10.44 -9.92
N ALA A 237 -8.82 10.34 -11.14
CA ALA A 237 -9.27 11.49 -11.93
C ALA A 237 -10.41 12.25 -11.26
N LEU A 238 -11.44 11.53 -10.79
CA LEU A 238 -12.59 12.14 -10.11
C LEU A 238 -12.18 12.88 -8.83
N LEU A 239 -11.27 12.30 -8.04
CA LEU A 239 -10.75 12.99 -6.85
C LEU A 239 -9.84 14.16 -7.21
N SER A 240 -8.99 14.04 -8.23
CA SER A 240 -8.14 15.14 -8.70
C SER A 240 -8.98 16.33 -9.17
N LEU A 241 -10.03 16.07 -9.96
CA LEU A 241 -11.00 17.08 -10.38
C LEU A 241 -11.76 17.69 -9.18
N SER A 242 -12.06 16.89 -8.16
CA SER A 242 -12.71 17.37 -6.94
C SER A 242 -11.79 18.30 -6.13
N MET A 243 -10.49 17.98 -6.01
CA MET A 243 -9.51 18.88 -5.39
C MET A 243 -9.38 20.20 -6.16
N LEU A 244 -9.46 20.11 -7.50
CA LEU A 244 -9.47 21.26 -8.40
C LEU A 244 -10.83 21.96 -8.49
N GLN A 245 -11.81 21.55 -7.68
CA GLN A 245 -13.16 22.13 -7.61
C GLN A 245 -13.87 22.19 -8.98
N ASP A 246 -13.77 21.13 -9.77
CA ASP A 246 -14.53 20.96 -11.02
C ASP A 246 -16.03 20.83 -10.72
N ASP A 247 -16.89 21.33 -11.59
CA ASP A 247 -18.35 21.28 -11.40
C ASP A 247 -19.00 19.99 -11.91
N PHE A 248 -18.24 19.15 -12.62
CA PHE A 248 -18.66 17.89 -13.23
C PHE A 248 -19.90 18.03 -14.15
N SER A 249 -20.09 19.19 -14.75
CA SER A 249 -21.20 19.48 -15.68
C SER A 249 -21.19 18.55 -16.91
N HIS A 250 -20.01 18.22 -17.42
CA HIS A 250 -19.82 17.34 -18.58
C HIS A 250 -19.76 15.84 -18.25
N LEU A 251 -19.86 15.46 -16.97
CA LEU A 251 -19.68 14.08 -16.54
C LEU A 251 -20.87 13.19 -16.93
N ASN A 252 -20.63 12.16 -17.76
CA ASN A 252 -21.62 11.15 -18.12
C ASN A 252 -21.78 10.11 -17.01
N ARG A 253 -22.61 10.43 -16.01
CA ARG A 253 -22.88 9.57 -14.84
C ARG A 253 -23.45 8.19 -15.22
N PRO A 254 -24.44 8.07 -16.13
CA PRO A 254 -24.89 6.76 -16.61
C PRO A 254 -23.78 5.97 -17.31
N GLY A 255 -22.89 6.65 -18.03
CA GLY A 255 -21.71 6.06 -18.64
C GLY A 255 -20.74 5.48 -17.61
N LEU A 256 -20.44 6.23 -16.55
CA LEU A 256 -19.62 5.75 -15.44
C LEU A 256 -20.21 4.52 -14.76
N LEU A 257 -21.53 4.52 -14.48
CA LEU A 257 -22.21 3.40 -13.85
C LEU A 257 -22.11 2.13 -14.70
N ARG A 258 -22.37 2.25 -16.02
CA ARG A 258 -22.19 1.13 -16.96
C ARG A 258 -20.76 0.62 -16.97
N PHE A 259 -19.79 1.52 -16.95
CA PHE A 259 -18.37 1.16 -16.93
C PHE A 259 -18.02 0.37 -15.66
N VAL A 260 -18.36 0.90 -14.49
CA VAL A 260 -18.07 0.21 -13.21
C VAL A 260 -18.75 -1.17 -13.16
N GLY A 261 -20.01 -1.26 -13.59
CA GLY A 261 -20.73 -2.54 -13.68
C GLY A 261 -20.06 -3.55 -14.61
N SER A 262 -19.55 -3.09 -15.76
CA SER A 262 -18.86 -3.95 -16.73
C SER A 262 -17.50 -4.48 -16.26
N CYS A 263 -16.93 -3.88 -15.22
CA CYS A 263 -15.68 -4.32 -14.60
C CYS A 263 -15.90 -5.38 -13.51
N GLN A 264 -17.13 -5.62 -13.07
CA GLN A 264 -17.42 -6.62 -12.04
C GLN A 264 -17.41 -8.04 -12.62
N ASN A 265 -16.63 -8.92 -12.00
CA ASN A 265 -16.51 -10.32 -12.37
C ASN A 265 -17.58 -11.18 -11.68
N ARG A 266 -17.73 -12.42 -12.18
CA ARG A 266 -18.73 -13.37 -11.68
C ARG A 266 -18.57 -13.73 -10.21
N ASP A 267 -17.35 -13.71 -9.69
CA ASP A 267 -16.99 -14.00 -8.29
C ASP A 267 -17.17 -12.79 -7.35
N GLY A 268 -17.51 -11.62 -7.88
CA GLY A 268 -17.64 -10.37 -7.14
C GLY A 268 -16.40 -9.49 -7.13
N SER A 269 -15.26 -10.00 -7.63
CA SER A 269 -14.06 -9.19 -7.82
C SER A 269 -14.27 -8.15 -8.93
N PHE A 270 -13.34 -7.20 -9.05
CA PHE A 270 -13.36 -6.21 -10.14
C PHE A 270 -12.06 -6.27 -10.92
N SER A 271 -12.13 -6.20 -12.25
CA SER A 271 -10.99 -5.99 -13.14
C SER A 271 -10.74 -4.51 -13.39
N SER A 272 -9.54 -4.17 -13.88
CA SER A 272 -9.20 -2.76 -14.15
C SER A 272 -9.97 -2.18 -15.33
N THR A 273 -10.34 -3.04 -16.28
CA THR A 273 -11.01 -2.75 -17.54
C THR A 273 -12.21 -3.69 -17.74
N PRO A 274 -13.16 -3.36 -18.64
CA PRO A 274 -14.39 -4.13 -18.84
C PRO A 274 -14.15 -5.57 -19.30
N ASN A 275 -15.11 -6.45 -19.02
CA ASN A 275 -15.16 -7.86 -19.47
C ASN A 275 -14.03 -8.79 -18.98
N GLY A 276 -13.38 -8.47 -17.87
CA GLY A 276 -12.46 -9.40 -17.21
C GLY A 276 -11.09 -9.49 -17.88
N GLY A 277 -10.25 -8.49 -17.65
CA GLY A 277 -8.86 -8.44 -18.14
C GLY A 277 -7.86 -9.32 -17.39
N GLY A 278 -8.31 -10.22 -16.51
CA GLY A 278 -7.46 -11.13 -15.74
C GLY A 278 -6.70 -10.50 -14.56
N ASP A 279 -6.80 -9.18 -14.36
CA ASP A 279 -6.07 -8.41 -13.35
C ASP A 279 -6.94 -8.01 -12.15
N SER A 280 -7.83 -8.90 -11.70
CA SER A 280 -8.81 -8.60 -10.66
C SER A 280 -8.25 -8.70 -9.24
N ASP A 281 -8.50 -7.69 -8.40
CA ASP A 281 -8.17 -7.72 -6.97
C ASP A 281 -8.89 -6.60 -6.17
N LEU A 282 -8.59 -6.50 -4.87
CA LEU A 282 -9.18 -5.51 -3.96
C LEU A 282 -8.91 -4.03 -4.33
N ARG A 283 -7.88 -3.73 -5.12
CA ARG A 283 -7.58 -2.35 -5.59
C ARG A 283 -8.66 -1.86 -6.55
N ASN A 284 -9.01 -2.71 -7.49
CA ASN A 284 -10.08 -2.44 -8.45
C ASN A 284 -11.43 -2.38 -7.74
N LEU A 285 -11.67 -3.29 -6.78
CA LEU A 285 -12.90 -3.29 -5.98
C LEU A 285 -13.06 -2.01 -5.17
N TYR A 286 -12.04 -1.61 -4.42
CA TYR A 286 -12.08 -0.36 -3.66
C TYR A 286 -12.32 0.85 -4.59
N SER A 287 -11.65 0.89 -5.74
CA SER A 287 -11.86 1.96 -6.73
C SER A 287 -13.31 2.00 -7.24
N ALA A 288 -13.90 0.84 -7.52
CA ALA A 288 -15.32 0.73 -7.89
C ALA A 288 -16.22 1.30 -6.80
N PHE A 289 -15.97 0.93 -5.54
CA PHE A 289 -16.74 1.35 -4.38
C PHE A 289 -16.63 2.86 -4.14
N CYS A 290 -15.43 3.44 -4.30
CA CYS A 290 -15.23 4.88 -4.25
C CYS A 290 -16.03 5.60 -5.33
N ILE A 291 -16.02 5.10 -6.57
CA ILE A 291 -16.76 5.70 -7.69
C ILE A 291 -18.28 5.64 -7.41
N CYS A 292 -18.81 4.48 -7.02
CA CYS A 292 -20.22 4.32 -6.64
C CYS A 292 -20.60 5.22 -5.45
N SER A 293 -19.74 5.31 -4.43
CA SER A 293 -19.97 6.19 -3.28
C SER A 293 -19.98 7.66 -3.66
N MET A 294 -19.11 8.09 -4.58
CA MET A 294 -19.08 9.48 -5.08
C MET A 294 -20.27 9.79 -5.97
N LEU A 295 -20.78 8.81 -6.72
CA LEU A 295 -22.01 8.94 -7.52
C LEU A 295 -23.28 8.90 -6.66
N GLY A 296 -23.22 8.31 -5.47
CA GLY A 296 -24.39 8.03 -4.66
C GLY A 296 -25.30 6.95 -5.26
N ASP A 297 -24.77 6.13 -6.17
CA ASP A 297 -25.51 5.11 -6.91
C ASP A 297 -24.67 3.83 -7.04
N TRP A 298 -25.27 2.72 -6.59
CA TRP A 298 -24.69 1.37 -6.54
C TRP A 298 -25.45 0.38 -7.43
N SER A 299 -26.44 0.86 -8.20
CA SER A 299 -27.37 0.02 -8.97
C SER A 299 -26.72 -0.80 -10.08
N SER A 300 -25.51 -0.44 -10.50
CA SER A 300 -24.80 -1.14 -11.57
C SER A 300 -23.95 -2.33 -11.11
N ILE A 301 -23.85 -2.59 -9.80
CA ILE A 301 -23.01 -3.67 -9.25
C ILE A 301 -23.76 -4.55 -8.23
N ASP A 302 -23.36 -5.82 -8.16
CA ASP A 302 -23.76 -6.74 -7.10
C ASP A 302 -22.89 -6.51 -5.86
N VAL A 303 -23.38 -5.66 -4.95
CA VAL A 303 -22.66 -5.26 -3.73
C VAL A 303 -22.41 -6.44 -2.80
N GLU A 304 -23.40 -7.33 -2.62
CA GLU A 304 -23.29 -8.46 -1.70
C GLU A 304 -22.25 -9.46 -2.19
N ARG A 305 -22.18 -9.70 -3.51
CA ARG A 305 -21.13 -10.55 -4.08
C ARG A 305 -19.75 -9.92 -3.97
N ALA A 306 -19.63 -8.61 -4.17
CA ALA A 306 -18.37 -7.91 -3.95
C ALA A 306 -17.90 -8.01 -2.49
N ILE A 307 -18.82 -7.88 -1.52
CA ILE A 307 -18.52 -8.07 -0.09
C ILE A 307 -18.10 -9.53 0.19
N ALA A 308 -18.74 -10.51 -0.44
CA ALA A 308 -18.34 -11.91 -0.31
C ALA A 308 -16.91 -12.15 -0.84
N PHE A 309 -16.52 -11.50 -1.93
CA PHE A 309 -15.14 -11.51 -2.42
C PHE A 309 -14.16 -10.84 -1.43
N VAL A 310 -14.53 -9.71 -0.82
CA VAL A 310 -13.70 -9.12 0.24
C VAL A 310 -13.51 -10.09 1.40
N ALA A 311 -14.57 -10.77 1.83
CA ALA A 311 -14.51 -11.75 2.91
C ALA A 311 -13.60 -12.94 2.58
N SER A 312 -13.59 -13.42 1.34
CA SER A 312 -12.73 -14.54 0.92
C SER A 312 -11.25 -14.16 0.84
N CYS A 313 -10.91 -12.88 0.76
CA CYS A 313 -9.53 -12.39 0.81
C CYS A 313 -8.96 -12.28 2.24
N ARG A 314 -9.75 -12.49 3.30
CA ARG A 314 -9.25 -12.43 4.69
C ARG A 314 -8.34 -13.63 4.98
N THR A 315 -7.22 -13.39 5.66
CA THR A 315 -6.25 -14.42 6.03
C THR A 315 -6.36 -14.85 7.49
N TYR A 316 -5.66 -15.93 7.85
CA TYR A 316 -5.58 -16.39 9.24
C TYR A 316 -4.91 -15.38 10.19
N GLU A 317 -4.05 -14.50 9.65
CA GLU A 317 -3.35 -13.47 10.43
C GLU A 317 -4.28 -12.34 10.90
N GLY A 318 -5.43 -12.19 10.25
CA GLY A 318 -6.40 -11.11 10.52
C GLY A 318 -6.38 -9.98 9.49
N GLY A 319 -5.35 -9.89 8.65
CA GLY A 319 -5.30 -9.00 7.49
C GLY A 319 -5.98 -9.58 6.25
N TYR A 320 -5.82 -8.90 5.12
CA TYR A 320 -6.38 -9.29 3.83
C TYR A 320 -5.29 -9.41 2.76
N GLY A 321 -5.39 -10.45 1.94
CA GLY A 321 -4.54 -10.67 0.78
C GLY A 321 -5.08 -10.03 -0.50
N GLN A 322 -4.28 -10.05 -1.55
CA GLN A 322 -4.67 -9.53 -2.87
C GLN A 322 -5.83 -10.31 -3.50
N LEU A 323 -5.75 -11.63 -3.37
CA LEU A 323 -6.74 -12.61 -3.77
C LEU A 323 -6.96 -13.59 -2.61
N PRO A 324 -7.99 -14.45 -2.67
CA PRO A 324 -8.14 -15.54 -1.73
C PRO A 324 -6.86 -16.38 -1.62
N SER A 325 -6.52 -16.77 -0.40
CA SER A 325 -5.31 -17.55 -0.07
C SER A 325 -3.96 -16.82 -0.25
N CYS A 326 -3.94 -15.52 -0.59
CA CYS A 326 -2.72 -14.73 -0.54
C CYS A 326 -2.35 -14.29 0.89
N GLU A 327 -1.05 -13.98 1.09
CA GLU A 327 -0.51 -13.39 2.33
C GLU A 327 -1.19 -12.06 2.68
N ALA A 328 -1.37 -11.78 3.98
CA ALA A 328 -1.93 -10.52 4.44
C ALA A 328 -1.03 -9.34 4.08
N GLN A 329 -1.62 -8.26 3.54
CA GLN A 329 -0.89 -7.05 3.15
C GLN A 329 -1.57 -5.80 3.70
N GLY A 330 -0.79 -4.83 4.17
CA GLY A 330 -1.31 -3.63 4.83
C GLY A 330 -2.19 -2.77 3.92
N GLY A 331 -1.73 -2.56 2.67
CA GLY A 331 -2.51 -1.86 1.65
C GLY A 331 -3.83 -2.56 1.35
N LEU A 332 -3.81 -3.87 1.15
CA LEU A 332 -4.98 -4.67 0.81
C LEU A 332 -5.97 -4.74 1.97
N THR A 333 -5.46 -4.80 3.19
CA THR A 333 -6.24 -4.72 4.44
C THR A 333 -6.97 -3.39 4.55
N TYR A 334 -6.29 -2.27 4.29
CA TYR A 334 -6.96 -0.97 4.20
C TYR A 334 -8.08 -0.97 3.17
N LEU A 335 -7.80 -1.42 1.94
CA LEU A 335 -8.76 -1.39 0.84
C LEU A 335 -10.01 -2.22 1.17
N ALA A 336 -9.83 -3.40 1.75
CA ALA A 336 -10.91 -4.24 2.25
C ALA A 336 -11.74 -3.51 3.31
N ILE A 337 -11.10 -3.00 4.37
CA ILE A 337 -11.78 -2.30 5.46
C ILE A 337 -12.53 -1.06 4.96
N ALA A 338 -11.90 -0.24 4.13
CA ALA A 338 -12.53 0.95 3.56
C ALA A 338 -13.73 0.58 2.66
N ALA A 339 -13.60 -0.45 1.80
CA ALA A 339 -14.70 -0.92 0.97
C ALA A 339 -15.91 -1.41 1.81
N LEU A 340 -15.66 -2.18 2.88
CA LEU A 340 -16.72 -2.65 3.77
C LEU A 340 -17.46 -1.48 4.46
N HIS A 341 -16.79 -0.37 4.75
CA HIS A 341 -17.38 0.83 5.34
C HIS A 341 -18.06 1.75 4.31
N LEU A 342 -17.59 1.77 3.06
CA LEU A 342 -18.18 2.57 1.98
C LEU A 342 -19.51 2.01 1.48
N ALA A 343 -19.68 0.68 1.46
CA ALA A 343 -20.85 0.06 0.86
C ALA A 343 -22.17 0.43 1.59
N PRO A 344 -23.32 0.44 0.90
CA PRO A 344 -24.63 0.80 1.49
C PRO A 344 -25.13 -0.27 2.47
N PRO A 345 -25.79 0.04 3.61
CA PRO A 345 -26.17 -0.95 4.62
C PRO A 345 -26.77 -2.25 4.05
N GLY A 346 -26.25 -3.40 4.48
CA GLY A 346 -26.68 -4.72 4.03
C GLY A 346 -27.47 -5.50 5.09
N PRO A 347 -28.00 -6.68 4.75
CA PRO A 347 -28.83 -7.49 5.66
C PRO A 347 -28.03 -8.11 6.82
N ARG A 348 -26.70 -8.17 6.72
CA ARG A 348 -25.81 -8.77 7.72
C ARG A 348 -24.66 -7.82 8.07
N PRO A 349 -24.12 -7.89 9.31
CA PRO A 349 -22.88 -7.23 9.65
C PRO A 349 -21.75 -7.71 8.73
N ARG A 350 -21.05 -6.75 8.11
CA ARG A 350 -19.95 -7.03 7.17
C ARG A 350 -18.64 -7.46 7.82
N LEU A 351 -18.48 -7.08 9.08
CA LEU A 351 -17.33 -7.40 9.90
C LEU A 351 -17.84 -7.78 11.27
N THR A 352 -17.61 -9.02 11.69
CA THR A 352 -17.99 -9.45 13.04
C THR A 352 -17.06 -8.78 14.06
N PRO A 353 -17.49 -8.63 15.33
CA PRO A 353 -16.61 -8.10 16.38
C PRO A 353 -15.31 -8.90 16.54
N ALA A 354 -15.38 -10.23 16.37
CA ALA A 354 -14.21 -11.10 16.45
C ALA A 354 -13.23 -10.86 15.28
N ASP A 355 -13.76 -10.73 14.05
CA ASP A 355 -12.93 -10.42 12.89
C ASP A 355 -12.29 -9.04 13.00
N LYS A 356 -13.07 -8.04 13.44
CA LYS A 356 -12.58 -6.69 13.72
C LYS A 356 -11.40 -6.73 14.70
N ALA A 357 -11.53 -7.43 15.81
CA ALA A 357 -10.48 -7.54 16.81
C ALA A 357 -9.20 -8.19 16.25
N LYS A 358 -9.32 -9.22 15.40
CA LYS A 358 -8.17 -9.84 14.72
C LYS A 358 -7.48 -8.89 13.75
N THR A 359 -8.26 -8.17 12.94
CA THR A 359 -7.70 -7.17 12.02
C THR A 359 -7.01 -6.03 12.77
N GLU A 360 -7.61 -5.52 13.85
CA GLU A 360 -6.98 -4.52 14.71
C GLU A 360 -5.67 -5.04 15.31
N HIS A 361 -5.66 -6.26 15.83
CA HIS A 361 -4.46 -6.87 16.39
C HIS A 361 -3.34 -6.94 15.36
N TRP A 362 -3.60 -7.45 14.15
CA TRP A 362 -2.61 -7.55 13.09
C TRP A 362 -2.06 -6.18 12.65
N LEU A 363 -2.96 -5.19 12.51
CA LEU A 363 -2.58 -3.82 12.13
C LEU A 363 -1.72 -3.14 13.20
N VAL A 364 -2.07 -3.26 14.49
CA VAL A 364 -1.28 -2.68 15.59
C VAL A 364 0.11 -3.31 15.64
N HIS A 365 0.22 -4.64 15.47
CA HIS A 365 1.51 -5.34 15.43
C HIS A 365 2.32 -5.07 14.16
N SER A 366 1.74 -4.40 13.17
CA SER A 366 2.46 -3.95 11.98
C SER A 366 3.25 -2.67 12.25
N GLN A 367 2.96 -1.91 13.31
CA GLN A 367 3.83 -0.81 13.77
C GLN A 367 5.02 -1.39 14.52
N ASP A 368 6.24 -1.14 14.03
CA ASP A 368 7.43 -1.64 14.70
C ASP A 368 8.10 -0.60 15.60
N ALA A 369 9.22 -0.99 16.23
CA ALA A 369 9.96 -0.16 17.17
C ALA A 369 10.48 1.17 16.59
N SER A 370 10.59 1.29 15.26
CA SER A 370 10.94 2.54 14.59
C SER A 370 9.80 3.56 14.58
N GLY A 371 8.57 3.11 14.86
CA GLY A 371 7.33 3.86 14.68
C GLY A 371 6.72 3.73 13.29
N GLY A 372 7.48 3.22 12.31
CA GLY A 372 6.99 2.92 10.97
C GLY A 372 6.13 1.66 10.92
N PHE A 373 5.29 1.57 9.89
CA PHE A 373 4.44 0.41 9.64
C PHE A 373 5.05 -0.51 8.60
N ARG A 374 4.92 -1.82 8.85
CA ARG A 374 5.28 -2.88 7.92
C ARG A 374 4.09 -3.20 7.03
N GLY A 375 4.38 -3.55 5.78
CA GLY A 375 3.35 -4.01 4.85
C GLY A 375 2.89 -5.43 5.11
N ARG A 376 3.77 -6.26 5.68
CA ARG A 376 3.59 -7.69 5.89
C ARG A 376 4.42 -8.17 7.08
N THR A 377 4.02 -9.28 7.66
CA THR A 377 4.75 -9.94 8.75
C THR A 377 6.19 -10.25 8.32
N GLY A 378 7.16 -9.88 9.15
CA GLY A 378 8.59 -10.12 8.88
C GLY A 378 9.23 -9.24 7.78
N LYS A 379 8.57 -8.18 7.29
CA LYS A 379 9.17 -7.21 6.35
C LYS A 379 9.56 -5.90 7.04
N ALA A 380 10.44 -5.14 6.40
CA ALA A 380 10.86 -3.82 6.86
C ALA A 380 9.70 -2.80 6.87
N PRO A 381 9.75 -1.79 7.77
CA PRO A 381 8.81 -0.69 7.76
C PRO A 381 8.98 0.19 6.50
N ASP A 382 7.88 0.80 6.06
CA ASP A 382 7.82 1.67 4.89
C ASP A 382 6.79 2.79 5.14
N ALA A 383 7.17 4.02 4.79
CA ALA A 383 6.39 5.23 5.03
C ALA A 383 4.98 5.16 4.45
N CYS A 384 4.76 4.48 3.32
CA CYS A 384 3.42 4.38 2.74
C CYS A 384 2.45 3.56 3.62
N TYR A 385 2.94 2.53 4.35
CA TYR A 385 2.09 1.75 5.25
C TYR A 385 1.69 2.51 6.51
N CYS A 386 2.35 3.63 6.82
CA CYS A 386 1.86 4.53 7.86
C CYS A 386 0.47 5.08 7.48
N PHE A 387 0.24 5.35 6.18
CA PHE A 387 -1.11 5.63 5.68
C PHE A 387 -1.98 4.38 5.70
N TRP A 388 -1.56 3.30 5.03
CA TRP A 388 -2.44 2.13 4.86
C TRP A 388 -2.88 1.53 6.20
N GLY A 389 -1.94 1.23 7.09
CA GLY A 389 -2.23 0.68 8.40
C GLY A 389 -2.95 1.68 9.31
N GLY A 390 -2.46 2.93 9.35
CA GLY A 390 -3.05 3.99 10.16
C GLY A 390 -4.49 4.32 9.75
N ALA A 391 -4.77 4.44 8.45
CA ALA A 391 -6.12 4.70 7.94
C ALA A 391 -7.08 3.55 8.27
N ALA A 392 -6.63 2.30 8.10
CA ALA A 392 -7.44 1.13 8.45
C ALA A 392 -7.82 1.13 9.94
N LEU A 393 -6.87 1.38 10.84
CA LEU A 393 -7.13 1.51 12.28
C LEU A 393 -8.08 2.68 12.59
N ARG A 394 -7.94 3.81 11.89
CA ARG A 394 -8.85 4.96 12.04
C ARG A 394 -10.28 4.62 11.65
N ILE A 395 -10.47 3.94 10.52
CA ILE A 395 -11.78 3.48 10.04
C ILE A 395 -12.40 2.49 11.03
N LEU A 396 -11.60 1.60 11.62
CA LEU A 396 -12.06 0.65 12.65
C LEU A 396 -12.35 1.31 14.00
N GLY A 397 -11.97 2.58 14.19
CA GLY A 397 -12.09 3.28 15.48
C GLY A 397 -11.03 2.90 16.51
N ALA A 398 -9.91 2.32 16.08
CA ALA A 398 -8.79 1.86 16.91
C ALA A 398 -7.53 2.75 16.76
N HIS A 399 -7.74 4.03 16.49
CA HIS A 399 -6.67 5.01 16.22
C HIS A 399 -5.86 5.38 17.47
N ASP A 400 -6.40 5.14 18.65
CA ASP A 400 -5.78 5.34 19.96
C ASP A 400 -4.73 4.28 20.30
N LYS A 401 -4.70 3.16 19.56
CA LYS A 401 -3.79 2.03 19.81
C LYS A 401 -2.41 2.17 19.14
N ILE A 402 -2.15 3.27 18.43
CA ILE A 402 -0.86 3.50 17.77
C ILE A 402 0.03 4.44 18.59
N ASN A 403 1.34 4.23 18.50
CA ASN A 403 2.30 5.22 19.00
C ASN A 403 2.42 6.35 17.96
N ALA A 404 1.55 7.36 18.08
CA ALA A 404 1.48 8.49 17.15
C ALA A 404 2.77 9.32 17.12
N TYR A 405 3.50 9.41 18.24
CA TYR A 405 4.74 10.17 18.29
C TYR A 405 5.86 9.47 17.49
N ALA A 406 6.08 8.17 17.74
CA ALA A 406 7.04 7.38 16.99
C ALA A 406 6.68 7.33 15.49
N PHE A 407 5.37 7.25 15.19
CA PHE A 407 4.83 7.33 13.84
C PHE A 407 5.25 8.61 13.12
N THR A 408 5.06 9.79 13.72
CA THR A 408 5.45 11.05 13.07
C THR A 408 6.97 11.20 12.98
N GLN A 409 7.72 10.75 13.98
CA GLN A 409 9.19 10.74 13.93
C GLN A 409 9.73 9.90 12.76
N PHE A 410 9.14 8.72 12.51
CA PHE A 410 9.50 7.88 11.38
C PHE A 410 9.26 8.59 10.04
N LEU A 411 8.07 9.19 9.86
CA LEU A 411 7.76 9.97 8.65
C LEU A 411 8.71 11.15 8.46
N ALA A 412 9.05 11.82 9.55
CA ALA A 412 9.96 12.95 9.53
C ALA A 412 11.40 12.54 9.14
N ALA A 413 11.85 11.36 9.58
CA ALA A 413 13.14 10.77 9.18
C ALA A 413 13.19 10.33 7.71
N CYS A 414 12.03 10.06 7.10
CA CYS A 414 11.91 9.75 5.68
C CYS A 414 11.90 10.99 4.76
N GLN A 415 11.91 12.22 5.31
CA GLN A 415 11.95 13.44 4.51
C GLN A 415 13.28 13.60 3.78
N PHE A 416 13.20 13.99 2.51
CA PHE A 416 14.37 14.36 1.74
C PHE A 416 14.67 15.85 1.92
N PRO A 417 15.96 16.26 2.07
CA PRO A 417 16.32 17.66 2.36
C PRO A 417 15.79 18.68 1.32
N PHE A 418 15.66 18.26 0.06
CA PHE A 418 15.20 19.13 -1.04
C PHE A 418 13.70 18.98 -1.35
N GLY A 419 12.97 18.24 -0.53
CA GLY A 419 11.54 17.98 -0.72
C GLY A 419 11.24 16.56 -1.19
N GLY A 420 10.04 16.13 -0.85
CA GLY A 420 9.57 14.74 -1.00
C GLY A 420 9.86 13.88 0.23
N ILE A 421 9.12 12.77 0.35
CA ILE A 421 9.28 11.76 1.40
C ILE A 421 9.54 10.42 0.71
N ALA A 422 10.49 9.67 1.24
CA ALA A 422 10.90 8.37 0.73
C ALA A 422 10.21 7.22 1.46
N LYS A 423 10.34 6.02 0.89
CA LYS A 423 9.96 4.75 1.52
C LYS A 423 10.56 4.58 2.92
N ALA A 424 11.85 4.88 3.07
CA ALA A 424 12.61 4.71 4.29
C ALA A 424 13.69 5.79 4.41
N PRO A 425 14.23 6.04 5.61
CA PRO A 425 15.28 7.04 5.81
C PRO A 425 16.49 6.81 4.90
N GLY A 426 16.98 7.87 4.28
CA GLY A 426 18.14 7.85 3.38
C GLY A 426 17.86 7.28 1.97
N GLN A 427 16.62 6.93 1.63
CA GLN A 427 16.23 6.49 0.29
C GLN A 427 15.78 7.68 -0.59
N PRO A 428 15.77 7.53 -1.93
CA PRO A 428 15.22 8.54 -2.83
C PRO A 428 13.71 8.76 -2.60
N PRO A 429 13.23 10.01 -2.61
CA PRO A 429 11.80 10.30 -2.45
C PRO A 429 11.01 10.05 -3.73
N ASP A 430 9.71 9.86 -3.59
CA ASP A 430 8.76 9.89 -4.72
C ASP A 430 7.40 10.48 -4.31
N LEU A 431 6.58 10.81 -5.30
CA LEU A 431 5.31 11.51 -5.09
C LEU A 431 4.26 10.63 -4.39
N TYR A 432 4.33 9.31 -4.58
CA TYR A 432 3.44 8.35 -3.93
C TYR A 432 3.69 8.33 -2.41
N HIS A 433 4.94 8.10 -2.01
CA HIS A 433 5.33 8.11 -0.60
C HIS A 433 5.14 9.48 0.02
N THR A 434 5.39 10.56 -0.73
CA THR A 434 5.12 11.93 -0.26
C THR A 434 3.64 12.14 0.05
N TYR A 435 2.75 11.84 -0.90
CA TYR A 435 1.31 12.03 -0.68
C TYR A 435 0.79 11.19 0.48
N LEU A 436 1.10 9.90 0.51
CA LEU A 436 0.60 9.01 1.55
C LEU A 436 1.16 9.35 2.93
N SER A 437 2.44 9.74 3.03
CA SER A 437 3.02 10.18 4.30
C SER A 437 2.35 11.46 4.83
N LEU A 438 1.99 12.40 3.95
CA LEU A 438 1.24 13.60 4.34
C LEU A 438 -0.20 13.27 4.74
N ALA A 439 -0.87 12.36 4.02
CA ALA A 439 -2.20 11.87 4.40
C ALA A 439 -2.18 11.15 5.76
N ALA A 440 -1.15 10.35 6.01
CA ALA A 440 -0.89 9.69 7.28
C ALA A 440 -0.71 10.71 8.42
N ALA A 441 0.13 11.73 8.19
CA ALA A 441 0.36 12.81 9.13
C ALA A 441 -0.91 13.64 9.39
N ALA A 442 -1.77 13.84 8.39
CA ALA A 442 -3.03 14.56 8.55
C ALA A 442 -4.03 13.83 9.46
N MET A 443 -3.96 12.49 9.54
CA MET A 443 -4.78 11.70 10.46
C MET A 443 -4.19 11.64 11.88
N TYR A 444 -2.87 11.60 11.99
CA TYR A 444 -2.14 11.33 13.24
C TYR A 444 -1.18 12.45 13.62
N ALA A 445 -1.60 13.70 13.40
CA ALA A 445 -0.80 14.86 13.77
C ALA A 445 -0.43 14.78 15.27
N PRO A 446 0.86 14.98 15.61
CA PRO A 446 1.35 14.77 16.97
C PRO A 446 0.73 15.78 17.95
N ARG A 447 0.17 15.28 19.06
CA ARG A 447 -0.21 16.10 20.22
C ARG A 447 0.96 16.22 21.20
N VAL A 448 2.06 16.83 20.76
CA VAL A 448 3.33 16.85 21.51
C VAL A 448 3.90 18.26 21.54
N GLU A 449 4.76 18.57 22.51
CA GLU A 449 5.59 19.79 22.51
C GLU A 449 6.41 19.84 21.21
N LEU A 450 5.98 20.69 20.28
CA LEU A 450 6.68 20.95 19.03
C LEU A 450 7.92 21.80 19.33
N SER A 451 9.01 21.59 18.58
CA SER A 451 10.04 22.62 18.56
C SER A 451 9.41 23.94 18.09
N ALA A 452 9.92 25.09 18.54
CA ALA A 452 9.42 26.40 18.12
C ALA A 452 9.40 26.58 16.58
N ARG A 453 10.24 25.83 15.85
CA ARG A 453 10.29 25.80 14.37
C ARG A 453 9.32 24.82 13.72
N ALA A 454 8.84 23.80 14.44
CA ALA A 454 7.87 22.82 13.96
C ALA A 454 6.41 23.18 14.28
N TYR A 455 6.19 24.19 15.14
CA TYR A 455 4.85 24.68 15.48
C TYR A 455 4.08 25.09 14.22
N GLY A 456 2.85 24.61 14.06
CA GLY A 456 2.01 24.85 12.88
C GLY A 456 2.39 24.11 11.60
N GLN A 457 3.58 23.51 11.51
CA GLN A 457 4.03 22.87 10.26
C GLN A 457 3.49 21.46 10.06
N TRP A 458 3.17 20.75 11.14
CA TRP A 458 2.52 19.44 11.11
C TRP A 458 0.99 19.54 11.27
N GLU A 459 0.43 20.73 11.12
CA GLU A 459 -1.01 20.95 11.12
C GLU A 459 -1.57 20.75 9.71
N PHE A 460 -2.64 19.97 9.65
CA PHE A 460 -3.34 19.63 8.42
C PHE A 460 -4.83 19.82 8.60
N ALA A 461 -5.52 20.11 7.51
CA ALA A 461 -6.98 20.04 7.48
C ALA A 461 -7.46 18.60 7.72
N SER A 462 -8.73 18.47 8.15
CA SER A 462 -9.34 17.16 8.41
C SER A 462 -9.29 16.26 7.17
N PHE A 463 -8.94 15.00 7.40
CA PHE A 463 -8.70 14.02 6.36
C PHE A 463 -9.73 12.88 6.41
N ASN A 464 -10.27 12.51 5.25
CA ASN A 464 -11.20 11.40 5.10
C ASN A 464 -10.45 10.12 4.69
N PRO A 465 -10.31 9.13 5.60
CA PRO A 465 -9.60 7.91 5.29
C PRO A 465 -10.37 6.97 4.36
N LEU A 466 -11.67 7.17 4.09
CA LEU A 466 -12.44 6.28 3.22
C LEU A 466 -12.22 6.56 1.74
N LEU A 467 -11.97 7.83 1.37
CA LEU A 467 -11.71 8.24 -0.01
C LEU A 467 -10.27 8.74 -0.21
N ASN A 468 -9.41 8.67 0.81
CA ASN A 468 -8.02 9.14 0.74
C ASN A 468 -7.92 10.58 0.20
N ALA A 469 -8.66 11.52 0.80
CA ALA A 469 -8.69 12.94 0.44
C ALA A 469 -9.11 13.81 1.65
N ARG A 470 -8.91 15.13 1.57
CA ARG A 470 -9.45 16.07 2.58
C ARG A 470 -10.97 15.95 2.70
N GLU A 471 -11.51 16.17 3.89
CA GLU A 471 -12.97 16.16 4.12
C GLU A 471 -13.71 17.20 3.26
N GLU A 472 -13.08 18.34 3.00
CA GLU A 472 -13.59 19.37 2.09
C GLU A 472 -13.71 18.85 0.65
N THR A 473 -12.67 18.18 0.15
CA THR A 473 -12.62 17.55 -1.17
C THR A 473 -13.68 16.45 -1.29
N VAL A 474 -13.85 15.62 -0.26
CA VAL A 474 -14.90 14.59 -0.22
C VAL A 474 -16.29 15.22 -0.25
N ARG A 475 -16.50 16.31 0.49
CA ARG A 475 -17.77 17.05 0.47
C ARG A 475 -18.04 17.64 -0.91
N TRP A 476 -17.02 18.20 -1.57
CA TRP A 476 -17.14 18.67 -2.95
C TRP A 476 -17.55 17.54 -3.89
N ALA A 477 -16.83 16.42 -3.87
CA ALA A 477 -17.13 15.23 -4.66
C ALA A 477 -18.59 14.79 -4.48
N LYS A 478 -19.05 14.62 -3.23
CA LYS A 478 -20.42 14.20 -2.91
C LYS A 478 -21.50 15.23 -3.28
N ASN A 479 -21.15 16.51 -3.42
CA ASN A 479 -22.10 17.54 -3.80
C ASN A 479 -22.24 17.70 -5.33
N TYR A 480 -21.16 17.51 -6.08
CA TYR A 480 -21.12 17.82 -7.52
C TYR A 480 -21.11 16.56 -8.41
N ILE A 481 -20.55 15.44 -7.96
CA ILE A 481 -20.51 14.20 -8.76
C ILE A 481 -21.89 13.55 -8.88
N PRO A 482 -22.74 13.43 -7.83
CA PRO A 482 -24.10 12.90 -8.00
C PRO A 482 -25.01 13.81 -8.81
N ALA A 483 -24.76 15.12 -8.79
CA ALA A 483 -25.72 16.13 -9.20
C ALA A 483 -26.09 16.00 -10.69
N ARG A 484 -27.35 15.62 -10.96
CA ARG A 484 -28.05 16.17 -12.13
C ARG A 484 -28.61 17.53 -11.70
N ARG A 485 -27.85 18.60 -11.96
CA ARG A 485 -28.46 19.94 -11.92
C ARG A 485 -29.37 20.01 -13.14
N PHE A 486 -30.68 20.05 -12.86
CA PHE A 486 -31.76 20.16 -13.84
C PHE A 486 -31.64 21.44 -14.66
#